data_AF-A0A8J5CGH7-F1
#
_entry.id   AF-A0A8J5CGH7-F1
#
_cell.length_a   1.000
_cell.length_b   1.000
_cell.length_c   1.000
_cell.angle_alpha   90.00
_cell.angle_beta   90.00
_cell.angle_gamma   90.00
#
_symmetry.space_group_name_H-M   'P 1'
#
loop_
_entity.id
_entity.type
_entity.pdbx_description
1 polymer ?
#
loop_
_entity_poly.entity_id
_entity_poly.type
_entity_poly.pdbx_seq_one_letter_code
_entity_poly.pdbx_strand_id
1 'polypeptide(L)'
;MAAIWVAFGTGKNFMYLDINAICYALGKDRSTALPMFHSFTGCDTTSAFFGKGKKSVWEAWNAYVEVTEAFNNLMNHPYMTVTVNCKEFQLLERFTVIIYNKKSNLDSVNEARRELFSQKNRTMENIPPTQEALLQHTLRAVYQAGIWATSDHCEQKPPTSEGFGWTLESATKTWRPVCSNLPVASQACSGLIKCGCKSAMCTCGGRCSCKKARWKCT
;
A
#
# COMPACT_ATOMS: atom_id res chain seq x y z
N MET A 1 10.95 33.31 -13.86
CA MET A 1 10.96 31.83 -13.68
C MET A 1 11.77 31.23 -14.81
N ALA A 2 12.64 30.27 -14.51
CA ALA A 2 13.31 29.49 -15.56
C ALA A 2 12.32 28.53 -16.23
N ALA A 3 12.43 28.37 -17.55
CA ALA A 3 11.68 27.37 -18.30
C ALA A 3 12.41 26.02 -18.22
N ILE A 4 11.73 25.01 -17.70
CA ILE A 4 12.24 23.67 -17.46
C ILE A 4 11.57 22.72 -18.45
N TRP A 5 12.38 22.07 -19.27
CA TRP A 5 11.94 21.11 -20.27
C TRP A 5 12.62 19.77 -20.03
N VAL A 6 11.85 18.68 -20.11
CA VAL A 6 12.38 17.33 -19.99
C VAL A 6 12.20 16.59 -21.31
N ALA A 7 13.29 16.08 -21.86
CA ALA A 7 13.24 15.18 -23.01
C ALA A 7 12.67 13.82 -22.56
N PHE A 8 11.67 13.32 -23.28
CA PHE A 8 10.97 12.07 -22.96
C PHE A 8 10.68 11.25 -24.22
N GLY A 9 10.63 9.93 -24.07
CA GLY A 9 10.38 8.99 -25.17
C GLY A 9 11.61 8.75 -26.05
N THR A 10 11.44 7.92 -27.08
CA THR A 10 12.50 7.55 -28.03
C THR A 10 11.95 7.44 -29.45
N GLY A 11 12.83 7.64 -30.45
CA GLY A 11 12.48 7.53 -31.87
C GLY A 11 11.34 8.47 -32.26
N LYS A 12 10.29 7.92 -32.91
CA LYS A 12 9.11 8.69 -33.34
C LYS A 12 8.25 9.24 -32.20
N ASN A 13 8.45 8.74 -30.98
CA ASN A 13 7.71 9.18 -29.78
C ASN A 13 8.53 10.13 -28.92
N PHE A 14 9.69 10.60 -29.39
CA PHE A 14 10.50 11.58 -28.67
C PHE A 14 9.77 12.93 -28.62
N MET A 15 9.70 13.52 -27.43
CA MET A 15 9.10 14.83 -27.21
C MET A 15 9.75 15.58 -26.05
N TYR A 16 9.56 16.89 -26.01
CA TYR A 16 9.89 17.72 -24.86
C TYR A 16 8.63 18.00 -24.05
N LEU A 17 8.69 17.71 -22.76
CA LEU A 17 7.64 18.03 -21.81
C LEU A 17 7.95 19.38 -21.15
N ASP A 18 7.03 20.33 -21.27
CA ASP A 18 7.09 21.60 -20.55
C ASP A 18 6.67 21.37 -19.09
N ILE A 19 7.65 21.34 -18.18
CA ILE A 19 7.38 21.09 -16.77
C ILE A 19 6.64 22.27 -16.14
N ASN A 20 6.91 23.51 -16.57
CA ASN A 20 6.21 24.68 -16.06
C ASN A 20 4.73 24.65 -16.44
N ALA A 21 4.40 24.29 -17.69
CA ALA A 21 3.02 24.17 -18.14
C ALA A 21 2.29 23.02 -17.42
N ILE A 22 2.95 21.88 -17.20
CA ILE A 22 2.37 20.77 -16.42
C ILE A 22 2.07 21.21 -14.99
N CYS A 23 3.04 21.86 -14.32
CA CYS A 23 2.84 22.36 -12.96
C CYS A 23 1.73 23.42 -12.88
N TYR A 24 1.65 24.31 -13.88
CA TYR A 24 0.58 25.30 -13.96
C TYR A 24 -0.80 24.64 -14.10
N ALA A 25 -0.92 23.64 -14.99
CA ALA A 25 -2.17 22.93 -15.22
C ALA A 25 -2.62 22.07 -14.02
N LEU A 26 -1.67 21.48 -13.28
CA LEU A 26 -1.97 20.69 -12.09
C LEU A 26 -2.28 21.55 -10.86
N GLY A 27 -1.70 22.74 -10.78
CA GLY A 27 -1.74 23.59 -9.60
C GLY A 27 -0.79 23.12 -8.50
N LYS A 28 -0.50 24.03 -7.57
CA LYS A 28 0.52 23.85 -6.52
C LYS A 28 0.31 22.55 -5.73
N ASP A 29 -0.90 22.33 -5.22
CA ASP A 29 -1.16 21.21 -4.31
C ASP A 29 -0.98 19.84 -4.97
N ARG A 30 -1.41 19.66 -6.23
CA ARG A 30 -1.16 18.40 -6.94
C ARG A 30 0.29 18.24 -7.33
N SER A 31 0.93 19.32 -7.78
CA SER A 31 2.37 19.30 -8.10
C SER A 31 3.20 18.89 -6.90
N THR A 32 2.92 19.43 -5.71
CA THR A 32 3.60 19.05 -4.47
C THR A 32 3.32 17.59 -4.09
N ALA A 33 2.08 17.12 -4.25
CA ALA A 33 1.68 15.76 -3.89
C ALA A 33 2.24 14.65 -4.81
N LEU A 34 2.65 14.98 -6.05
CA LEU A 34 3.04 14.01 -7.07
C LEU A 34 4.12 13.00 -6.64
N PRO A 35 5.21 13.37 -5.96
CA PRO A 35 6.23 12.40 -5.56
C PRO A 35 5.69 11.38 -4.55
N MET A 36 4.92 11.83 -3.54
CA MET A 36 4.27 10.92 -2.60
C MET A 36 3.25 10.03 -3.30
N PHE A 37 2.43 10.58 -4.21
CA PHE A 37 1.51 9.78 -5.03
C PHE A 37 2.26 8.72 -5.85
N HIS A 38 3.36 9.10 -6.50
CA HIS A 38 4.14 8.20 -7.33
C HIS A 38 4.72 7.03 -6.51
N SER A 39 5.32 7.34 -5.36
CA SER A 39 5.85 6.38 -4.40
C SER A 39 4.76 5.48 -3.82
N PHE A 40 3.66 6.06 -3.32
CA PHE A 40 2.56 5.30 -2.71
C PHE A 40 1.91 4.32 -3.69
N THR A 41 1.88 4.66 -4.97
CA THR A 41 1.23 3.84 -6.01
C THR A 41 2.22 2.96 -6.77
N GLY A 42 3.46 2.85 -6.30
CA GLY A 42 4.54 1.99 -6.81
C GLY A 42 5.56 2.70 -7.70
N CYS A 43 6.83 2.59 -7.33
CA CYS A 43 7.99 3.05 -8.10
C CYS A 43 9.09 1.99 -8.07
N ASP A 44 10.33 2.33 -8.41
CA ASP A 44 11.43 1.36 -8.43
C ASP A 44 11.74 0.73 -7.05
N THR A 45 11.44 1.45 -5.96
CA THR A 45 11.74 1.03 -4.59
C THR A 45 10.52 0.63 -3.76
N THR A 46 9.32 0.78 -4.31
CA THR A 46 8.05 0.49 -3.62
C THR A 46 7.12 -0.34 -4.49
N SER A 47 6.36 -1.26 -3.89
CA SER A 47 5.46 -2.12 -4.64
C SER A 47 4.29 -1.35 -5.25
N ALA A 48 3.73 -1.86 -6.35
CA ALA A 48 2.49 -1.37 -6.91
C ALA A 48 1.28 -2.16 -6.42
N PHE A 49 0.10 -1.56 -6.45
CA PHE A 49 -1.16 -2.27 -6.23
C PHE A 49 -1.47 -3.19 -7.42
N PHE A 50 -1.69 -4.48 -7.16
CA PHE A 50 -1.86 -5.48 -8.20
C PHE A 50 -3.04 -5.14 -9.13
N GLY A 51 -2.79 -5.14 -10.45
CA GLY A 51 -3.79 -4.83 -11.46
C GLY A 51 -4.23 -3.36 -11.51
N LYS A 52 -3.54 -2.45 -10.81
CA LYS A 52 -3.87 -1.01 -10.75
C LYS A 52 -2.79 -0.17 -11.41
N GLY A 53 -3.01 0.20 -12.67
CA GLY A 53 -2.09 1.09 -13.40
C GLY A 53 -2.22 2.55 -12.98
N LYS A 54 -1.18 3.36 -13.18
CA LYS A 54 -1.13 4.80 -12.80
C LYS A 54 -2.34 5.58 -13.30
N LYS A 55 -2.81 5.33 -14.54
CA LYS A 55 -4.02 5.98 -15.08
C LYS A 55 -5.26 5.70 -14.23
N SER A 56 -5.49 4.43 -13.87
CA SER A 56 -6.66 4.04 -13.06
C SER A 56 -6.61 4.62 -11.63
N VAL A 57 -5.41 4.71 -11.06
CA VAL A 57 -5.19 5.28 -9.72
C VAL A 57 -5.27 6.81 -9.74
N TRP A 58 -4.84 7.45 -10.82
CA TRP A 58 -5.05 8.89 -11.05
C TRP A 58 -6.53 9.25 -11.14
N GLU A 59 -7.32 8.43 -11.84
CA GLU A 59 -8.78 8.61 -11.87
C GLU A 59 -9.41 8.42 -10.48
N ALA A 60 -8.89 7.51 -9.65
CA ALA A 60 -9.32 7.38 -8.26
C ALA A 60 -9.00 8.66 -7.46
N TRP A 61 -7.85 9.30 -7.72
CA TRP A 61 -7.47 10.55 -7.06
C TRP A 61 -8.35 11.71 -7.51
N ASN A 62 -8.77 11.73 -8.78
CA ASN A 62 -9.79 12.68 -9.24
C ASN A 62 -11.14 12.49 -8.55
N ALA A 63 -11.49 11.26 -8.17
CA ALA A 63 -12.74 10.95 -7.48
C ALA A 63 -12.67 11.19 -5.96
N TYR A 64 -11.47 11.32 -5.39
CA TYR A 64 -11.25 11.53 -3.96
C TYR A 64 -10.09 12.49 -3.76
N VAL A 65 -10.40 13.79 -3.85
CA VAL A 65 -9.41 14.86 -3.85
C VAL A 65 -8.83 15.10 -2.46
N GLU A 66 -9.51 14.67 -1.41
CA GLU A 66 -9.15 14.82 0.01
C GLU A 66 -7.82 14.12 0.33
N VAL A 67 -7.47 13.04 -0.37
CA VAL A 67 -6.16 12.38 -0.20
C VAL A 67 -4.97 13.30 -0.54
N THR A 68 -5.20 14.38 -1.31
CA THR A 68 -4.17 15.38 -1.61
C THR A 68 -3.61 16.00 -0.33
N GLU A 69 -4.44 16.16 0.71
CA GLU A 69 -3.99 16.67 2.01
C GLU A 69 -2.94 15.74 2.63
N ALA A 70 -3.18 14.43 2.64
CA ALA A 70 -2.23 13.45 3.16
C ALA A 70 -0.92 13.46 2.35
N PHE A 71 -1.02 13.46 1.02
CA PHE A 71 0.17 13.50 0.17
C PHE A 71 1.01 14.76 0.42
N ASN A 72 0.38 15.92 0.50
CA ASN A 72 1.09 17.17 0.78
C ASN A 72 1.68 17.20 2.18
N ASN A 73 0.96 16.71 3.20
CA ASN A 73 1.48 16.72 4.56
C ASN A 73 2.73 15.83 4.67
N LEU A 74 2.72 14.66 4.04
CA LEU A 74 3.86 13.74 4.01
C LEU A 74 5.05 14.28 3.19
N MET A 75 4.78 15.06 2.14
CA MET A 75 5.85 15.76 1.39
C MET A 75 6.47 16.91 2.17
N ASN A 76 5.67 17.63 2.96
CA ASN A 76 6.14 18.75 3.78
C ASN A 76 6.84 18.28 5.07
N HIS A 77 6.63 17.02 5.47
CA HIS A 77 7.27 16.41 6.64
C HIS A 77 7.99 15.11 6.23
N PRO A 78 9.17 15.21 5.57
CA PRO A 78 9.94 14.06 5.13
C PRO A 78 10.19 13.08 6.27
N TYR A 79 10.03 11.79 6.00
CA TYR A 79 10.24 10.71 6.97
C TYR A 79 9.29 10.74 8.18
N MET A 80 8.15 11.43 8.07
CA MET A 80 7.10 11.39 9.10
C MET A 80 6.69 9.95 9.41
N THR A 81 6.66 9.59 10.70
CA THR A 81 6.14 8.30 11.13
C THR A 81 4.63 8.28 10.98
N VAL A 82 4.11 7.25 10.30
CA VAL A 82 2.68 7.06 10.04
C VAL A 82 2.16 5.91 10.91
N THR A 83 0.97 6.08 11.49
CA THR A 83 0.28 5.06 12.28
C THR A 83 -1.15 4.89 11.80
N VAL A 84 -1.80 3.77 12.14
CA VAL A 84 -3.19 3.50 11.70
C VAL A 84 -4.21 4.56 12.15
N ASN A 85 -3.91 5.30 13.22
CA ASN A 85 -4.81 6.28 13.81
C ASN A 85 -4.55 7.71 13.32
N CYS A 86 -3.47 7.96 12.56
CA CYS A 86 -3.19 9.30 12.07
C CYS A 86 -4.03 9.64 10.83
N LYS A 87 -4.33 10.92 10.66
CA LYS A 87 -5.20 11.43 9.61
C LYS A 87 -4.68 11.07 8.22
N GLU A 88 -3.37 11.14 8.02
CA GLU A 88 -2.71 10.82 6.74
C GLU A 88 -2.99 9.37 6.35
N PHE A 89 -2.85 8.44 7.29
CA PHE A 89 -3.09 7.03 7.02
C PHE A 89 -4.56 6.76 6.73
N GLN A 90 -5.49 7.37 7.47
CA GLN A 90 -6.93 7.20 7.24
C GLN A 90 -7.34 7.68 5.84
N LEU A 91 -6.80 8.83 5.39
CA LEU A 91 -7.01 9.32 4.03
C LEU A 91 -6.42 8.38 2.97
N LEU A 92 -5.22 7.84 3.20
CA LEU A 92 -4.58 6.86 2.31
C LEU A 92 -5.29 5.50 2.29
N GLU A 93 -5.86 5.08 3.42
CA GLU A 93 -6.66 3.87 3.57
C GLU A 93 -7.94 4.00 2.75
N ARG A 94 -8.69 5.10 2.93
CA ARG A 94 -9.87 5.42 2.13
C ARG A 94 -9.54 5.50 0.64
N PHE A 95 -8.45 6.16 0.28
CA PHE A 95 -7.99 6.24 -1.11
C PHE A 95 -7.71 4.84 -1.68
N THR A 96 -7.09 3.96 -0.90
CA THR A 96 -6.85 2.57 -1.31
C THR A 96 -8.15 1.81 -1.52
N VAL A 97 -9.18 2.01 -0.70
CA VAL A 97 -10.52 1.44 -0.95
C VAL A 97 -11.05 1.87 -2.32
N ILE A 98 -10.94 3.16 -2.66
CA ILE A 98 -11.45 3.73 -3.92
C ILE A 98 -10.68 3.19 -5.13
N ILE A 99 -9.37 2.93 -5.01
CA ILE A 99 -8.56 2.27 -6.05
C ILE A 99 -9.14 0.89 -6.41
N TYR A 100 -9.62 0.14 -5.42
CA TYR A 100 -10.17 -1.21 -5.63
C TYR A 100 -11.66 -1.20 -5.98
N ASN A 101 -12.44 -0.30 -5.38
CA ASN A 101 -13.86 -0.13 -5.62
C ASN A 101 -14.25 1.36 -5.53
N LYS A 102 -14.25 2.05 -6.69
CA LYS A 102 -14.59 3.48 -6.78
C LYS A 102 -15.98 3.85 -6.24
N LYS A 103 -16.90 2.88 -6.13
CA LYS A 103 -18.27 3.08 -5.64
C LYS A 103 -18.44 2.77 -4.15
N SER A 104 -17.39 2.27 -3.49
CA SER A 104 -17.47 1.91 -2.08
C SER A 104 -17.56 3.16 -1.21
N ASN A 105 -18.37 3.10 -0.16
CA ASN A 105 -18.44 4.13 0.89
C ASN A 105 -17.65 3.73 2.15
N LEU A 106 -16.85 2.67 2.09
CA LEU A 106 -16.09 2.16 3.23
C LEU A 106 -14.77 2.91 3.39
N ASP A 107 -14.41 3.23 4.63
CA ASP A 107 -13.13 3.89 4.93
C ASP A 107 -12.00 2.89 5.16
N SER A 108 -12.32 1.69 5.65
CA SER A 108 -11.29 0.68 5.93
C SER A 108 -11.05 -0.28 4.78
N VAL A 109 -9.77 -0.55 4.51
CA VAL A 109 -9.39 -1.61 3.55
C VAL A 109 -9.77 -2.99 4.05
N ASN A 110 -9.81 -3.24 5.37
CA ASN A 110 -10.22 -4.53 5.91
C ASN A 110 -11.71 -4.79 5.65
N GLU A 111 -12.56 -3.77 5.79
CA GLU A 111 -13.99 -3.88 5.49
C GLU A 111 -14.23 -4.03 3.99
N ALA A 112 -13.56 -3.22 3.17
CA ALA A 112 -13.63 -3.34 1.71
C ALA A 112 -13.12 -4.71 1.24
N ARG A 113 -12.07 -5.23 1.87
CA ARG A 113 -11.54 -6.57 1.61
C ARG A 113 -12.58 -7.64 1.96
N ARG A 114 -13.26 -7.54 3.10
CA ARG A 114 -14.35 -8.44 3.50
C ARG A 114 -15.50 -8.41 2.48
N GLU A 115 -15.96 -7.22 2.10
CA GLU A 115 -17.05 -7.04 1.13
C GLU A 115 -16.68 -7.63 -0.24
N LEU A 116 -15.51 -7.29 -0.77
CA LEU A 116 -15.07 -7.74 -2.09
C LEU A 116 -14.77 -9.25 -2.10
N PHE A 117 -14.29 -9.81 -1.00
CA PHE A 117 -14.07 -11.25 -0.87
C PHE A 117 -15.37 -12.06 -0.94
N SER A 118 -16.50 -11.48 -0.50
CA SER A 118 -17.81 -12.11 -0.60
C SER A 118 -18.43 -12.04 -2.01
N GLN A 119 -17.85 -11.28 -2.94
CA GLN A 119 -18.36 -11.16 -4.31
C GLN A 119 -17.83 -12.29 -5.20
N LYS A 120 -18.68 -12.80 -6.10
CA LYS A 120 -18.27 -13.80 -7.11
C LYS A 120 -17.16 -13.22 -8.00
N ASN A 121 -16.20 -14.06 -8.40
CA ASN A 121 -15.10 -13.74 -9.33
C ASN A 121 -14.05 -12.72 -8.83
N ARG A 122 -13.89 -12.54 -7.51
CA ARG A 122 -12.77 -11.78 -6.94
C ARG A 122 -11.71 -12.74 -6.40
N THR A 123 -10.56 -12.80 -7.05
CA THR A 123 -9.40 -13.53 -6.51
C THR A 123 -8.72 -12.71 -5.40
N MET A 124 -7.90 -13.36 -4.59
CA MET A 124 -7.22 -12.75 -3.43
C MET A 124 -6.27 -11.60 -3.81
N GLU A 125 -5.75 -11.62 -5.04
CA GLU A 125 -4.87 -10.58 -5.59
C GLU A 125 -5.67 -9.36 -6.06
N ASN A 126 -6.98 -9.53 -6.31
CA ASN A 126 -7.88 -8.51 -6.86
C ASN A 126 -8.72 -7.79 -5.78
N ILE A 127 -8.32 -7.91 -4.51
CA ILE A 127 -8.92 -7.23 -3.36
C ILE A 127 -7.86 -6.37 -2.63
N PRO A 128 -8.25 -5.33 -1.88
CA PRO A 128 -7.33 -4.46 -1.17
C PRO A 128 -6.37 -5.23 -0.25
N PRO A 129 -5.15 -4.72 0.00
CA PRO A 129 -4.28 -5.28 1.04
C PRO A 129 -4.96 -5.25 2.42
N THR A 130 -4.41 -5.99 3.39
CA THR A 130 -4.80 -5.80 4.79
C THR A 130 -4.33 -4.42 5.27
N GLN A 131 -4.97 -3.87 6.30
CA GLN A 131 -4.57 -2.57 6.86
C GLN A 131 -3.10 -2.56 7.32
N GLU A 132 -2.63 -3.65 7.94
CA GLU A 132 -1.22 -3.79 8.34
C GLU A 132 -0.26 -3.83 7.15
N ALA A 133 -0.58 -4.56 6.08
CA ALA A 133 0.26 -4.57 4.88
C ALA A 133 0.27 -3.19 4.20
N LEU A 134 -0.87 -2.49 4.21
CA LEU A 134 -0.97 -1.12 3.71
C LEU A 134 -0.15 -0.14 4.56
N LEU A 135 -0.14 -0.29 5.89
CA LEU A 135 0.69 0.53 6.77
C LEU A 135 2.17 0.36 6.46
N GLN A 136 2.65 -0.89 6.38
CA GLN A 136 4.05 -1.14 6.04
C GLN A 136 4.41 -0.60 4.64
N HIS A 137 3.49 -0.71 3.68
CA HIS A 137 3.65 -0.12 2.35
C HIS A 137 3.70 1.41 2.39
N THR A 138 2.83 2.03 3.18
CA THR A 138 2.80 3.48 3.37
C THR A 138 4.10 3.99 3.96
N LEU A 139 4.64 3.31 4.99
CA LEU A 139 5.92 3.67 5.60
C LEU A 139 7.08 3.65 4.59
N ARG A 140 7.15 2.62 3.74
CA ARG A 140 8.14 2.56 2.65
C ARG A 140 7.96 3.70 1.66
N ALA A 141 6.70 3.99 1.31
CA ALA A 141 6.39 5.06 0.37
C ALA A 141 6.79 6.44 0.90
N VAL A 142 6.53 6.69 2.18
CA VAL A 142 6.93 7.93 2.88
C VAL A 142 8.46 8.06 2.92
N TYR A 143 9.18 6.97 3.19
CA TYR A 143 10.64 7.01 3.20
C TYR A 143 11.21 7.39 1.83
N GLN A 144 10.73 6.74 0.76
CA GLN A 144 11.16 7.06 -0.60
C GLN A 144 10.78 8.50 -1.01
N ALA A 145 9.57 8.94 -0.67
CA ALA A 145 9.12 10.30 -0.95
C ALA A 145 9.93 11.33 -0.15
N GLY A 146 10.33 11.01 1.09
CA GLY A 146 11.19 11.84 1.92
C GLY A 146 12.55 12.10 1.28
N ILE A 147 13.15 11.10 0.64
CA ILE A 147 14.41 11.27 -0.13
C ILE A 147 14.22 12.28 -1.25
N TRP A 148 13.11 12.19 -1.99
CA TRP A 148 12.79 13.13 -3.07
C TRP A 148 12.43 14.52 -2.55
N ALA A 149 11.73 14.61 -1.43
CA ALA A 149 11.35 15.87 -0.81
C ALA A 149 12.58 16.69 -0.35
N THR A 150 13.69 16.03 -0.04
CA THR A 150 14.95 16.67 0.36
C THR A 150 16.01 16.67 -0.76
N SER A 151 15.62 16.51 -2.03
CA SER A 151 16.57 16.38 -3.16
C SER A 151 17.34 17.66 -3.50
N ASP A 152 16.88 18.79 -2.99
CA ASP A 152 17.53 20.10 -3.12
C ASP A 152 18.65 20.31 -2.09
N HIS A 153 18.76 19.45 -1.07
CA HIS A 153 19.85 19.49 -0.12
C HIS A 153 21.14 18.91 -0.74
N CYS A 154 22.23 19.69 -0.73
CA CYS A 154 23.52 19.26 -1.29
C CYS A 154 24.08 17.97 -0.64
N GLU A 155 23.83 17.74 0.65
CA GLU A 155 24.21 16.53 1.36
C GLU A 155 22.96 15.93 2.04
N GLN A 156 22.47 14.83 1.49
CA GLN A 156 21.34 14.11 2.06
C GLN A 156 21.80 13.19 3.19
N LYS A 157 21.12 13.29 4.35
CA LYS A 157 21.30 12.39 5.50
C LYS A 157 19.95 11.76 5.85
N PRO A 158 19.44 10.84 5.01
CA PRO A 158 18.20 10.14 5.33
C PRO A 158 18.37 9.34 6.64
N PRO A 159 17.31 9.18 7.45
CA PRO A 159 17.34 8.29 8.58
C PRO A 159 17.54 6.84 8.14
N THR A 160 17.77 5.93 9.08
CA THR A 160 17.77 4.49 8.76
C THR A 160 16.42 4.07 8.16
N SER A 161 16.44 3.12 7.22
CA SER A 161 15.22 2.52 6.66
C SER A 161 14.53 1.57 7.63
N GLU A 162 15.20 1.18 8.73
CA GLU A 162 14.60 0.39 9.80
C GLU A 162 13.40 1.11 10.41
N GLY A 163 12.27 0.41 10.53
CA GLY A 163 11.03 1.00 11.00
C GLY A 163 10.21 1.71 9.91
N PHE A 164 10.76 1.95 8.72
CA PHE A 164 10.02 2.44 7.55
C PHE A 164 9.50 1.30 6.67
N GLY A 165 9.01 0.23 7.30
CA GLY A 165 8.57 -0.97 6.59
C GLY A 165 9.70 -1.83 6.03
N TRP A 166 10.92 -1.65 6.54
CA TRP A 166 12.09 -2.50 6.34
C TRP A 166 12.66 -2.95 7.69
N THR A 167 13.31 -4.12 7.68
CA THR A 167 14.07 -4.67 8.81
C THR A 167 15.42 -5.17 8.30
N LEU A 168 16.47 -5.03 9.11
CA LEU A 168 17.78 -5.57 8.78
C LEU A 168 17.86 -7.05 9.20
N GLU A 169 18.11 -7.94 8.27
CA GLU A 169 18.34 -9.35 8.60
C GLU A 169 19.78 -9.54 9.09
N SER A 170 19.96 -9.75 10.39
CA SER A 170 21.29 -9.78 11.03
C SER A 170 22.25 -10.82 10.43
N ALA A 171 21.73 -11.96 9.98
CA ALA A 171 22.54 -13.05 9.43
C ALA A 171 23.16 -12.71 8.07
N THR A 172 22.38 -12.08 7.18
CA THR A 172 22.79 -11.77 5.80
C THR A 172 23.26 -10.31 5.65
N LYS A 173 22.99 -9.46 6.65
CA LYS A 173 23.14 -8.00 6.60
C LYS A 173 22.39 -7.39 5.41
N THR A 174 21.26 -7.98 5.02
CA THR A 174 20.41 -7.48 3.93
C THR A 174 19.13 -6.88 4.47
N TRP A 175 18.66 -5.82 3.81
CA TRP A 175 17.37 -5.20 4.11
C TRP A 175 16.24 -6.04 3.50
N ARG A 176 15.25 -6.37 4.31
CA ARG A 176 14.04 -7.06 3.87
C ARG A 176 12.80 -6.23 4.14
N PRO A 177 11.84 -6.19 3.21
CA PRO A 177 10.60 -5.48 3.44
C PRO A 177 9.77 -6.23 4.48
N VAL A 178 9.22 -5.50 5.44
CA VAL A 178 8.23 -6.03 6.37
C VAL A 178 6.89 -6.04 5.64
N CYS A 179 6.40 -7.24 5.30
CA CYS A 179 5.12 -7.37 4.59
C CYS A 179 3.92 -7.21 5.54
N SER A 180 4.02 -7.73 6.77
CA SER A 180 2.99 -7.70 7.81
C SER A 180 3.61 -8.14 9.13
N ASN A 181 3.20 -7.51 10.24
CA ASN A 181 3.54 -7.98 11.59
C ASN A 181 2.51 -8.97 12.15
N LEU A 182 1.40 -9.19 11.43
CA LEU A 182 0.41 -10.18 11.81
C LEU A 182 0.91 -11.61 11.55
N PRO A 183 0.55 -12.57 12.43
CA PRO A 183 0.78 -13.98 12.17
C PRO A 183 0.12 -14.41 10.86
N VAL A 184 0.77 -15.34 10.16
CA VAL A 184 0.18 -15.93 8.95
C VAL A 184 -1.14 -16.63 9.30
N ALA A 185 -2.08 -16.66 8.35
CA ALA A 185 -3.43 -17.16 8.60
C ALA A 185 -3.45 -18.59 9.19
N SER A 186 -2.49 -19.45 8.83
CA SER A 186 -2.37 -20.81 9.39
C SER A 186 -2.04 -20.82 10.89
N GLN A 187 -1.40 -19.78 11.40
CA GLN A 187 -1.07 -19.63 12.82
C GLN A 187 -2.19 -18.92 13.59
N ALA A 188 -2.96 -18.05 12.94
CA ALA A 188 -3.99 -17.23 13.57
C ALA A 188 -5.41 -17.82 13.49
N CYS A 189 -5.72 -18.57 12.43
CA CYS A 189 -7.06 -19.07 12.14
C CYS A 189 -7.14 -20.58 12.31
N SER A 190 -7.43 -21.03 13.52
CA SER A 190 -7.80 -22.42 13.83
C SER A 190 -9.07 -22.88 13.11
N GLY A 191 -9.93 -21.97 12.64
CA GLY A 191 -11.11 -22.27 11.81
C GLY A 191 -10.79 -22.75 10.38
N LEU A 192 -9.54 -22.62 9.92
CA LEU A 192 -9.09 -23.22 8.64
C LEU A 192 -8.78 -24.71 8.77
N ILE A 193 -8.84 -25.25 9.98
CA ILE A 193 -8.60 -26.67 10.25
C ILE A 193 -9.81 -27.46 9.75
N LYS A 194 -9.66 -28.04 8.55
CA LYS A 194 -10.63 -28.99 8.02
C LYS A 194 -10.50 -30.33 8.74
N CYS A 195 -11.60 -30.82 9.27
CA CYS A 195 -11.66 -32.19 9.78
C CYS A 195 -11.77 -33.15 8.59
N GLY A 196 -10.95 -34.19 8.58
CA GLY A 196 -11.08 -35.31 7.63
C GLY A 196 -12.01 -36.41 8.10
N CYS A 197 -12.66 -36.25 9.27
CA CYS A 197 -13.56 -37.26 9.81
C CYS A 197 -14.83 -37.36 8.96
N LYS A 198 -15.15 -38.58 8.51
CA LYS A 198 -16.31 -38.87 7.65
C LYS A 198 -17.55 -39.36 8.42
N SER A 199 -17.41 -39.64 9.72
CA SER A 199 -18.47 -40.19 10.57
C SER A 199 -19.23 -39.06 11.27
N ALA A 200 -20.57 -39.09 11.20
CA ALA A 200 -21.45 -38.19 11.94
C ALA A 200 -21.35 -38.36 13.47
N MET A 201 -20.85 -39.51 13.92
CA MET A 201 -20.62 -39.83 15.33
C MET A 201 -19.10 -39.89 15.52
N CYS A 202 -18.47 -38.73 15.70
CA CYS A 202 -17.00 -38.65 15.70
C CYS A 202 -16.42 -39.19 17.02
N THR A 203 -16.04 -40.47 17.04
CA THR A 203 -15.04 -41.01 17.97
C THR A 203 -13.65 -40.66 17.45
N CYS A 204 -13.31 -39.38 17.55
CA CYS A 204 -12.12 -38.83 16.91
C CYS A 204 -10.84 -39.38 17.56
N GLY A 205 -10.08 -40.21 16.83
CA GLY A 205 -8.78 -40.75 17.25
C GLY A 205 -7.65 -39.71 17.23
N GLY A 206 -6.42 -40.12 17.61
CA GLY A 206 -5.26 -39.22 17.73
C GLY A 206 -4.79 -38.53 16.43
N ARG A 207 -5.31 -38.95 15.26
CA ARG A 207 -5.03 -38.33 13.96
C ARG A 207 -6.01 -37.21 13.58
N CYS A 208 -7.06 -36.97 14.37
CA CYS A 208 -8.04 -35.92 14.09
C CYS A 208 -7.42 -34.52 14.29
N SER A 209 -7.54 -33.68 13.27
CA SER A 209 -7.02 -32.31 13.26
C SER A 209 -7.77 -31.40 14.25
N CYS A 210 -9.08 -31.54 14.39
CA CYS A 210 -9.87 -30.83 15.42
C CYS A 210 -9.44 -31.22 16.84
N LYS A 211 -9.18 -32.50 17.09
CA LYS A 211 -8.73 -32.97 18.42
C LYS A 211 -7.34 -32.45 18.77
N LYS A 212 -6.40 -32.44 17.81
CA LYS A 212 -5.07 -31.82 17.97
C LYS A 212 -5.19 -30.32 18.27
N ALA A 213 -6.17 -29.65 17.66
CA ALA A 213 -6.45 -28.24 17.88
C ALA A 213 -7.25 -27.96 19.16
N ARG A 214 -7.77 -28.99 19.86
CA ARG A 214 -8.70 -28.92 21.01
C ARG A 214 -10.10 -28.37 20.69
N TRP A 215 -10.61 -28.66 19.49
CA TRP A 215 -11.93 -28.20 19.00
C TRP A 215 -12.91 -29.37 18.92
N LYS A 216 -14.21 -29.06 19.09
CA LYS A 216 -15.28 -30.03 18.78
C LYS A 216 -15.38 -30.21 17.26
N CYS A 217 -15.46 -31.45 16.80
CA CYS A 217 -15.79 -31.72 15.40
C CYS A 217 -17.23 -31.30 15.12
N THR A 218 -17.43 -30.56 14.03
CA THR A 218 -18.73 -30.16 13.48
C THR A 218 -19.00 -30.93 12.21
#